data_AF-A0A381VWR1-F1
#
_entry.id   AF-A0A381VWR1-F1
#
_cell.length_a   1.000
_cell.length_b   1.000
_cell.length_c   1.000
_cell.angle_alpha   90.00
_cell.angle_beta   90.00
_cell.angle_gamma   90.00
#
_symmetry.space_group_name_H-M   'P 1'
#
loop_
_entity.id
_entity.type
_entity.pdbx_description
1 polymer ?
#
loop_
_entity_poly.entity_id
_entity_poly.type
_entity_poly.pdbx_seq_one_letter_code
_entity_poly.pdbx_strand_id
1 'polypeptide(L)'
;MKFENRNEFPAFLNECGLVGTGAEIGVLEGAFSEHILRTWKGSTLFSIDAWRNFNVDEYVDINNRSNDEQTLYYAKTTLRLRSFGDRSIVWRMTSEQATIIIPDNTLDFCYIDADHSYDGVKMI
;
A
#
# COMPACT_ATOMS: atom_id res chain seq x y z
N MET A 1 10.37 10.80 -18.96
CA MET A 1 9.16 9.97 -19.08
C MET A 1 7.94 10.87 -18.97
N LYS A 2 6.86 10.60 -19.71
CA LYS A 2 5.57 11.28 -19.53
C LYS A 2 4.68 10.30 -18.77
N PHE A 3 4.21 10.66 -17.58
CA PHE A 3 3.33 9.83 -16.75
C PHE A 3 1.90 9.95 -17.28
N GLU A 4 1.36 8.91 -17.92
CA GLU A 4 -0.02 8.95 -18.40
C GLU A 4 -0.99 8.31 -17.40
N ASN A 5 -0.55 7.28 -16.68
CA ASN A 5 -1.34 6.64 -15.63
C ASN A 5 -0.46 5.94 -14.58
N ARG A 6 -1.08 5.56 -13.46
CA ARG A 6 -0.38 4.94 -12.32
C ARG A 6 0.31 3.61 -12.65
N ASN A 7 -0.06 2.91 -13.72
CA ASN A 7 0.56 1.63 -14.06
C ASN A 7 1.99 1.80 -14.56
N GLU A 8 2.40 3.02 -14.94
CA GLU A 8 3.78 3.34 -15.30
C GLU A 8 4.69 3.52 -14.08
N PHE A 9 4.11 3.67 -12.88
CA PHE A 9 4.84 3.94 -11.65
C PHE A 9 5.95 2.92 -11.34
N PRO A 10 5.72 1.60 -11.40
CA PRO A 10 6.77 0.62 -11.12
C PRO A 10 7.96 0.68 -12.08
N ALA A 11 7.69 0.98 -13.36
CA ALA A 11 8.73 1.11 -14.37
C ALA A 11 9.56 2.38 -14.14
N PHE A 12 8.90 3.49 -13.79
CA PHE A 12 9.56 4.72 -13.41
C PHE A 12 10.49 4.55 -12.20
N LEU A 13 10.05 3.86 -11.15
CA LEU A 13 10.91 3.58 -9.98
C LEU A 13 12.20 2.85 -10.38
N ASN A 14 12.09 1.88 -11.29
CA ASN A 14 13.26 1.18 -11.82
C ASN A 14 14.20 2.11 -12.60
N GLU A 15 13.65 3.03 -13.41
CA GLU A 15 14.45 4.03 -14.16
C GLU A 15 15.18 4.98 -13.23
N CYS A 16 14.59 5.32 -12.09
CA CYS A 16 15.22 6.14 -11.04
C CYS A 16 16.28 5.37 -10.22
N GLY A 17 16.43 4.07 -10.42
CA GLY A 17 17.33 3.24 -9.61
C GLY A 17 16.84 3.02 -8.18
N LEU A 18 15.56 3.29 -7.91
CA LEU A 18 14.90 3.04 -6.63
C LEU A 18 14.56 1.55 -6.55
N VAL A 19 15.45 0.75 -5.97
CA VAL A 19 15.39 -0.72 -5.94
C VAL A 19 15.60 -1.30 -4.54
N GLY A 20 15.50 -0.47 -3.51
CA GLY A 20 15.43 -0.85 -2.11
C GLY A 20 14.00 -1.19 -1.71
N THR A 21 13.54 -0.55 -0.64
CA THR A 21 12.27 -0.85 0.02
C THR A 21 11.21 0.19 -0.32
N GLY A 22 9.98 -0.25 -0.57
CA GLY A 22 8.83 0.63 -0.83
C GLY A 22 7.68 0.34 0.12
N ALA A 23 6.76 1.30 0.24
CA ALA A 23 5.51 1.12 0.96
C ALA A 23 4.31 1.53 0.09
N GLU A 24 3.21 0.81 0.23
CA GLU A 24 1.88 1.19 -0.27
C GLU A 24 0.93 1.29 0.92
N ILE A 25 0.29 2.43 1.07
CA ILE A 25 -0.70 2.72 2.11
C ILE A 25 -2.09 2.77 1.47
N GLY A 26 -3.00 1.89 1.92
CA GLY A 26 -4.32 1.70 1.31
C GLY A 26 -4.25 0.71 0.16
N VAL A 27 -4.40 -0.57 0.48
CA VAL A 27 -4.11 -1.69 -0.42
C VAL A 27 -5.38 -2.35 -0.94
N LEU A 28 -6.48 -2.29 -0.17
CA LEU A 28 -7.73 -2.96 -0.46
C LEU A 28 -7.51 -4.45 -0.76
N GLU A 29 -7.70 -4.89 -2.00
CA GLU A 29 -7.52 -6.29 -2.42
C GLU A 29 -6.12 -6.60 -3.00
N GLY A 30 -5.19 -5.65 -2.99
CA GLY A 30 -3.79 -5.87 -3.37
C GLY A 30 -3.53 -5.90 -4.87
N ALA A 31 -4.46 -5.39 -5.69
CA ALA A 31 -4.31 -5.39 -7.15
C ALA A 31 -3.11 -4.53 -7.60
N PHE A 32 -2.93 -3.37 -6.95
CA PHE A 32 -1.84 -2.48 -7.27
C PHE A 32 -0.52 -2.94 -6.69
N SER A 33 -0.51 -3.45 -5.45
CA SER A 33 0.67 -4.10 -4.87
C SER A 33 1.20 -5.21 -5.80
N GLU A 34 0.30 -6.03 -6.34
CA GLU A 34 0.67 -7.06 -7.30
C GLU A 34 1.27 -6.45 -8.58
N HIS A 35 0.67 -5.39 -9.12
CA HIS A 35 1.20 -4.68 -10.28
C HIS A 35 2.61 -4.11 -10.04
N ILE A 36 2.83 -3.49 -8.87
CA ILE A 36 4.14 -3.02 -8.42
C ILE A 36 5.11 -4.19 -8.37
N LEU A 37 4.81 -5.26 -7.64
CA LEU A 37 5.72 -6.39 -7.43
C LEU A 37 6.07 -7.15 -8.72
N ARG A 38 5.16 -7.17 -9.70
CA ARG A 38 5.41 -7.77 -11.03
C ARG A 38 6.44 -7.01 -11.86
N THR A 39 6.55 -5.70 -11.69
CA THR A 39 7.31 -4.84 -12.59
C THR A 39 8.49 -4.15 -11.91
N TRP A 40 8.27 -3.61 -10.71
CA TRP A 40 9.31 -3.00 -9.89
C TRP A 40 10.33 -4.06 -9.48
N LYS A 41 11.61 -3.70 -9.47
CA LYS A 41 12.74 -4.60 -9.20
C LYS A 41 13.31 -4.46 -7.79
N GLY A 42 12.62 -3.73 -6.92
CA GLY A 42 13.11 -3.49 -5.57
C GLY A 42 13.07 -4.70 -4.64
N SER A 43 13.74 -4.58 -3.50
CA SER A 43 13.93 -5.65 -2.53
C SER A 43 12.63 -6.06 -1.86
N THR A 44 11.84 -5.10 -1.38
CA THR A 44 10.64 -5.39 -0.57
C THR A 44 9.57 -4.31 -0.72
N LEU A 45 8.32 -4.73 -0.90
CA LEU A 45 7.14 -3.88 -0.78
C LEU A 45 6.41 -4.19 0.52
N PHE A 46 6.21 -3.17 1.35
CA PHE A 46 5.25 -3.19 2.46
C PHE A 46 3.87 -2.78 1.95
N SER A 47 2.93 -3.73 1.93
CA SER A 47 1.52 -3.48 1.65
C SER A 47 0.78 -3.28 2.96
N ILE A 48 0.45 -2.03 3.29
CA ILE A 48 -0.08 -1.60 4.59
C ILE A 48 -1.52 -1.12 4.43
N ASP A 49 -2.43 -1.76 5.15
CA ASP A 49 -3.84 -1.39 5.20
C ASP A 49 -4.43 -1.85 6.54
N ALA A 50 -5.40 -1.11 7.07
CA ALA A 50 -6.02 -1.47 8.33
C ALA A 50 -6.94 -2.70 8.19
N TRP A 51 -7.51 -2.93 7.00
CA TRP A 51 -8.54 -3.93 6.74
C TRP A 51 -9.55 -4.05 7.88
N ARG A 52 -10.16 -2.92 8.25
CA ARG A 52 -11.22 -2.85 9.26
C ARG A 52 -12.22 -1.78 8.89
N ASN A 53 -13.42 -1.91 9.42
CA ASN A 53 -14.41 -0.84 9.37
C ASN A 53 -14.02 0.26 10.37
N PHE A 54 -14.20 1.51 9.95
CA PHE A 54 -14.04 2.69 10.78
C PHE A 54 -15.39 3.38 10.99
N ASN A 55 -15.49 4.20 12.03
CA ASN A 55 -16.68 5.03 12.25
C ASN A 55 -16.91 5.93 11.03
N VAL A 56 -18.11 5.89 10.44
CA VAL A 56 -18.43 6.64 9.20
C VAL A 56 -18.39 8.15 9.40
N ASP A 57 -18.66 8.62 10.62
CA ASP A 57 -18.59 10.06 10.94
C ASP A 57 -17.14 10.57 10.98
N GLU A 58 -16.18 9.66 11.17
CA GLU A 58 -14.74 9.96 11.26
C GLU A 58 -14.00 9.59 9.97
N TYR A 59 -14.52 8.62 9.20
CA TYR A 59 -13.89 8.05 8.01
C TYR A 59 -14.91 7.80 6.89
N VAL A 60 -15.02 8.80 6.01
CA VAL A 60 -15.96 8.80 4.87
C VAL A 60 -15.25 8.30 3.62
N ASP A 61 -15.31 6.98 3.39
CA ASP A 61 -14.68 6.31 2.25
C ASP A 61 -15.63 5.25 1.67
N ILE A 62 -15.69 5.16 0.34
CA ILE A 62 -16.52 4.17 -0.38
C ILE A 62 -16.11 2.72 -0.09
N ASN A 63 -14.88 2.52 0.38
CA ASN A 63 -14.29 1.25 0.74
C ASN A 63 -14.28 1.02 2.25
N ASN A 64 -14.91 1.88 3.06
CA ASN A 64 -15.18 1.63 4.47
C ASN A 64 -16.30 0.59 4.67
N ARG A 65 -16.04 -0.62 4.19
CA ARG A 65 -16.95 -1.77 4.18
C ARG A 65 -17.04 -2.44 5.55
N SER A 66 -17.93 -3.43 5.67
CA SER A 66 -18.07 -4.21 6.91
C SER A 66 -16.78 -4.96 7.28
N ASN A 67 -16.59 -5.29 8.56
CA ASN A 67 -15.41 -6.04 9.00
C ASN A 67 -15.25 -7.42 8.32
N ASP A 68 -16.36 -8.04 7.93
CA ASP A 68 -16.34 -9.31 7.19
C ASP A 68 -15.80 -9.12 5.77
N GLU A 69 -16.28 -8.10 5.05
CA GLU A 69 -15.74 -7.73 3.74
C GLU A 69 -14.26 -7.35 3.83
N GLN A 70 -13.87 -6.59 4.86
CA GLN A 70 -12.48 -6.22 5.10
C GLN A 70 -11.59 -7.44 5.37
N THR A 71 -12.10 -8.42 6.12
CA THR A 71 -11.40 -9.68 6.35
C THR A 71 -11.23 -10.49 5.06
N LEU A 72 -12.23 -10.45 4.17
CA LEU A 72 -12.12 -11.05 2.84
C LEU A 72 -11.09 -10.31 1.96
N TYR A 73 -11.02 -8.98 2.00
CA TYR A 73 -9.99 -8.23 1.29
C TYR A 73 -8.59 -8.57 1.79
N TYR A 74 -8.38 -8.61 3.10
CA TYR A 74 -7.10 -9.02 3.69
C TYR A 74 -6.68 -10.43 3.25
N ALA A 75 -7.60 -11.40 3.28
CA ALA A 75 -7.33 -12.76 2.84
C ALA A 75 -6.99 -12.83 1.34
N LYS A 76 -7.74 -12.11 0.50
CA LYS A 76 -7.48 -12.00 -0.95
C LYS A 76 -6.09 -11.41 -1.21
N THR A 77 -5.75 -10.30 -0.56
CA THR A 77 -4.45 -9.64 -0.68
C THR A 77 -3.32 -10.58 -0.29
N THR A 78 -3.43 -11.23 0.88
CA THR A 78 -2.41 -12.16 1.37
C THR A 78 -2.18 -13.31 0.38
N LEU A 79 -3.26 -13.89 -0.16
CA LEU A 79 -3.16 -14.97 -1.17
C LEU A 79 -2.57 -14.48 -2.50
N ARG A 80 -3.01 -13.32 -2.98
CA ARG A 80 -2.54 -12.69 -4.24
C ARG A 80 -1.04 -12.42 -4.18
N LEU A 81 -0.56 -11.87 -3.06
CA LEU A 81 0.83 -11.43 -2.92
C LEU A 81 1.79 -12.51 -2.42
N ARG A 82 1.28 -13.65 -1.93
CA ARG A 82 2.09 -14.77 -1.44
C ARG A 82 3.17 -15.23 -2.42
N SER A 83 2.88 -15.19 -3.72
CA SER A 83 3.81 -15.68 -4.76
C SER A 83 5.10 -14.86 -4.89
N PHE A 84 5.15 -13.65 -4.34
CA PHE A 84 6.33 -12.79 -4.39
C PHE A 84 7.34 -13.05 -3.25
N GLY A 85 7.01 -13.95 -2.31
CA GLY A 85 7.91 -14.37 -1.23
C GLY A 85 8.42 -13.19 -0.42
N ASP A 86 9.73 -13.17 -0.17
CA ASP A 86 10.40 -12.14 0.65
C ASP A 86 10.28 -10.72 0.08
N ARG A 87 9.87 -10.57 -1.19
CA ARG A 87 9.62 -9.26 -1.79
C ARG A 87 8.30 -8.63 -1.32
N SER A 88 7.41 -9.37 -0.68
CA SER A 88 6.09 -8.90 -0.26
C SER A 88 5.87 -9.08 1.22
N ILE A 89 5.66 -7.98 1.93
CA ILE A 89 5.27 -7.98 3.34
C ILE A 89 3.89 -7.33 3.47
N VAL A 90 2.90 -8.09 3.95
CA VAL A 90 1.53 -7.61 4.15
C VAL A 90 1.31 -7.29 5.62
N TRP A 91 0.94 -6.04 5.92
CA TRP A 91 0.77 -5.54 7.28
C TRP A 91 -0.65 -5.03 7.51
N ARG A 92 -1.41 -5.76 8.33
CA ARG A 92 -2.75 -5.35 8.76
C ARG A 92 -2.67 -4.37 9.94
N MET A 93 -2.47 -3.09 9.62
CA MET A 93 -2.31 -1.99 10.59
C MET A 93 -2.58 -0.64 9.91
N THR A 94 -2.77 0.42 10.70
CA THR A 94 -2.90 1.79 10.16
C THR A 94 -1.54 2.34 9.72
N SER A 95 -1.55 3.37 8.87
CA SER A 95 -0.33 4.11 8.51
C SER A 95 0.37 4.70 9.74
N GLU A 96 -0.38 5.25 10.69
CA GLU A 96 0.13 5.77 11.97
C GLU A 96 0.87 4.71 12.79
N GLN A 97 0.41 3.45 12.75
CA GLN A 97 1.12 2.35 13.41
C GLN A 97 2.39 1.97 12.65
N ALA A 98 2.34 2.01 11.31
CA ALA A 98 3.49 1.68 10.47
C ALA A 98 4.62 2.70 10.60
N THR A 99 4.33 4.00 10.77
CA THR A 99 5.36 5.04 10.95
C THR A 99 6.17 4.88 12.23
N ILE A 100 5.63 4.21 13.25
CA ILE A 100 6.36 3.90 14.49
C ILE A 100 7.40 2.78 14.27
N ILE A 101 7.16 1.91 13.30
CA ILE A 101 7.95 0.69 13.06
C ILE A 101 8.97 0.90 11.95
N ILE A 102 8.59 1.59 10.87
CA ILE A 102 9.46 1.86 9.72
C ILE A 102 10.42 2.99 10.10
N PRO A 103 11.74 2.76 10.11
CA PRO A 103 12.69 3.81 10.46
C PRO A 103 12.75 4.91 9.39
N ASP A 104 13.14 6.11 9.81
CA ASP A 104 13.36 7.22 8.88
C ASP A 104 14.43 6.88 7.83
N ASN A 105 14.25 7.42 6.61
CA ASN A 105 15.19 7.28 5.50
C ASN A 105 15.46 5.83 5.05
N THR A 106 14.52 4.91 5.27
CA THR A 106 14.64 3.51 4.78
C THR A 106 13.78 3.18 3.57
N LEU A 107 12.86 4.07 3.17
CA LEU A 107 11.98 3.87 2.02
C LEU A 107 12.50 4.64 0.81
N ASP A 108 12.61 3.94 -0.32
CA ASP A 108 12.85 4.54 -1.63
C ASP A 108 11.60 5.26 -2.16
N PHE A 109 10.41 4.76 -1.80
CA PHE A 109 9.13 5.41 -2.10
C PHE A 109 8.04 5.02 -1.11
N CYS A 110 7.01 5.87 -1.02
CA CYS A 110 5.76 5.59 -0.35
C CYS A 110 4.60 6.01 -1.28
N TYR A 111 3.72 5.07 -1.63
CA TYR A 111 2.53 5.32 -2.44
C TYR A 111 1.30 5.39 -1.52
N ILE A 112 0.67 6.56 -1.46
CA ILE A 112 -0.48 6.82 -0.57
C ILE A 112 -1.76 6.82 -1.41
N ASP A 113 -2.63 5.84 -1.19
CA ASP A 113 -3.93 5.66 -1.86
C ASP A 113 -5.03 5.26 -0.84
N ALA A 114 -4.80 5.58 0.43
CA ALA A 114 -5.78 5.50 1.50
C ALA A 114 -6.43 6.87 1.71
N ASP A 115 -7.66 6.86 2.25
CA ASP A 115 -8.34 8.04 2.79
C ASP A 115 -8.19 9.27 1.88
N HIS A 116 -8.99 9.33 0.80
CA HIS A 116 -8.92 10.44 -0.17
C HIS A 116 -9.39 11.80 0.40
N SER A 117 -9.49 11.94 1.73
CA SER A 117 -9.67 13.20 2.43
C SER A 117 -8.34 13.96 2.59
N TYR A 118 -8.39 15.28 2.70
CA TYR A 118 -7.20 16.09 2.93
C TYR A 118 -6.51 15.75 4.27
N ASP A 119 -7.32 15.49 5.31
CA ASP A 119 -6.80 15.19 6.64
C ASP A 119 -6.13 13.81 6.72
N GLY A 120 -6.57 12.83 5.93
CA GLY A 120 -5.93 11.52 5.84
C GLY A 120 -4.60 11.51 5.09
N VAL A 121 -4.34 12.53 4.27
CA VAL A 121 -3.14 12.62 3.42
C VAL A 121 -2.12 13.66 3.92
N LYS A 122 -2.55 14.65 4.71
CA LYS A 122 -1.64 15.69 5.20
C LYS A 122 -0.55 15.09 6.11
N MET A 123 0.64 15.67 6.03
CA MET A 123 1.74 15.33 6.95
C MET A 123 1.35 15.73 8.37
N ILE A 124 1.59 14.83 9.33
CA ILE A 124 1.41 15.06 10.77
C ILE A 124 2.64 15.78 11.32
#